data_AF-X1MZ21-F1
#
_entry.id   AF-X1MZ21-F1
#
_cell.length_a   1.000
_cell.length_b   1.000
_cell.length_c   1.000
_cell.angle_alpha   90.00
_cell.angle_beta   90.00
_cell.angle_gamma   90.00
#
_symmetry.space_group_name_H-M   'P 1'
#
loop_
_entity.id
_entity.type
_entity.pdbx_description
1 polymer ?
#
loop_
_entity_poly.entity_id
_entity_poly.type
_entity_poly.pdbx_seq_one_letter_code
_entity_poly.pdbx_strand_id
1 'polypeptide(L)'
;TVSISIFFKLSVFAAKSLADDYANGKILITLEGGYELDKQAQAIYNVLKVLNSETDLISEDERKSDEKIFEYTQERLIKQIKNNLSKYWNCF
;
A
#
# COMPACT_ATOMS: atom_id res chain seq x y z
N THR A 1 -14.41 -3.29 2.19
CA THR A 1 -14.20 -2.34 1.08
C THR A 1 -12.95 -1.54 1.38
N VAL A 2 -11.98 -1.50 0.47
CA VAL A 2 -10.75 -0.70 0.64
C VAL A 2 -10.69 0.26 -0.53
N SER A 3 -10.88 1.56 -0.26
CA SER A 3 -10.58 2.60 -1.26
C SER A 3 -9.08 2.55 -1.57
N ILE A 4 -8.71 2.75 -2.83
CA ILE A 4 -7.31 2.79 -3.28
C ILE A 4 -6.53 3.84 -2.45
N SER A 5 -7.17 4.96 -2.09
CA SER A 5 -6.61 5.98 -1.20
C SER A 5 -6.25 5.43 0.20
N ILE A 6 -7.07 4.53 0.77
CA ILE A 6 -6.79 3.86 2.06
C ILE A 6 -5.61 2.91 1.93
N PHE A 7 -5.54 2.15 0.83
CA PHE A 7 -4.41 1.26 0.56
C PHE A 7 -3.10 2.04 0.46
N PHE A 8 -3.07 3.11 -0.34
CA PHE A 8 -1.88 3.96 -0.47
C PHE A 8 -1.47 4.61 0.85
N LYS A 9 -2.43 5.12 1.64
CA LYS A 9 -2.15 5.67 2.97
C LYS A 9 -1.46 4.65 3.87
N LEU A 10 -2.02 3.43 3.96
CA LEU A 10 -1.48 2.37 4.81
C LEU A 10 -0.09 1.93 4.34
N SER A 11 0.12 1.77 3.03
CA SER A 11 1.40 1.35 2.47
C SER A 11 2.52 2.37 2.70
N VAL A 12 2.27 3.67 2.48
CA VAL A 12 3.28 4.70 2.70
C VAL A 12 3.54 4.92 4.18
N PHE A 13 2.51 4.86 5.02
CA PHE A 13 2.69 4.92 6.47
C PHE A 13 3.55 3.75 6.99
N ALA A 14 3.28 2.52 6.52
CA ALA A 14 4.07 1.35 6.86
C ALA A 14 5.53 1.49 6.39
N ALA A 15 5.76 1.96 5.16
CA ALA A 15 7.10 2.21 4.65
C ALA A 15 7.85 3.27 5.48
N LYS A 16 7.15 4.33 5.90
CA LYS A 16 7.69 5.36 6.78
C LYS A 16 8.13 4.80 8.13
N SER A 17 7.25 4.06 8.81
CA SER A 17 7.56 3.40 10.07
C SER A 17 8.77 2.47 9.94
N LEU A 18 8.81 1.63 8.90
CA LEU A 18 9.94 0.72 8.67
C LEU A 18 11.26 1.48 8.45
N ALA A 19 11.22 2.60 7.74
CA ALA A 19 12.41 3.40 7.52
C ALA A 19 12.89 4.11 8.78
N ASP A 20 11.97 4.61 9.61
CA ASP A 20 12.29 5.19 10.91
C ASP A 20 12.96 4.14 11.81
N ASP A 21 12.40 2.93 11.85
CA ASP A 21 12.88 1.84 12.71
C ASP A 21 14.20 1.21 12.23
N TYR A 22 14.38 1.05 10.91
CA TYR A 22 15.45 0.22 10.35
C TYR A 22 16.39 0.95 9.36
N ALA A 23 16.08 2.17 8.96
CA ALA A 23 16.84 2.93 7.96
C ALA A 23 17.13 4.38 8.35
N ASN A 24 17.04 4.74 9.63
CA ASN A 24 17.24 6.11 10.15
C ASN A 24 16.37 7.15 9.40
N GLY A 25 15.11 6.81 9.12
CA GLY A 25 14.14 7.65 8.44
C GLY A 25 14.43 7.88 6.95
N LYS A 26 15.37 7.15 6.33
CA LYS A 26 15.74 7.35 4.92
C LYS A 26 14.81 6.56 4.00
N ILE A 27 14.09 7.28 3.14
CA ILE A 27 13.20 6.72 2.13
C ILE A 27 13.43 7.43 0.80
N LEU A 28 13.47 6.65 -0.28
CA LEU A 28 13.39 7.15 -1.65
C LEU A 28 12.17 6.49 -2.30
N ILE A 29 11.23 7.30 -2.79
CA ILE A 29 10.06 6.82 -3.54
C ILE A 29 10.25 7.23 -5.00
N THR A 30 10.25 6.24 -5.89
CA THR A 30 10.34 6.44 -7.35
C THR A 30 8.99 6.15 -7.98
N LEU A 31 8.54 7.04 -8.87
CA LEU A 31 7.33 6.80 -9.64
C LEU A 31 7.60 5.76 -10.73
N GLU A 32 6.76 4.73 -10.79
CA GLU A 32 6.84 3.66 -11.80
C GLU A 32 5.66 3.79 -12.78
N GLY A 33 4.91 2.71 -13.00
CA GLY A 33 3.69 2.74 -13.80
C GLY A 33 2.55 3.56 -13.17
N GLY A 34 1.45 3.64 -13.92
CA GLY A 34 0.29 4.47 -13.58
C GLY A 34 -0.16 5.20 -14.84
N TYR A 35 -1.30 4.78 -15.38
CA TYR A 35 -1.74 5.21 -16.72
C TYR A 35 -3.02 6.04 -16.68
N GLU A 36 -3.58 6.25 -15.50
CA GLU A 36 -4.69 7.17 -15.26
C GLU A 36 -4.13 8.44 -14.62
N LEU A 37 -3.89 9.48 -15.44
CA LEU A 37 -3.17 10.70 -15.04
C LEU A 37 -3.73 11.36 -13.78
N ASP A 38 -5.05 11.54 -13.71
CA ASP A 38 -5.70 12.22 -12.58
C ASP A 38 -5.52 11.44 -11.27
N LYS A 39 -5.65 10.10 -11.34
CA LYS A 39 -5.46 9.23 -10.17
C LYS A 39 -4.00 9.16 -9.75
N GLN A 40 -3.08 9.14 -10.72
CA GLN A 40 -1.65 9.16 -10.43
C GLN A 40 -1.24 10.46 -9.73
N ALA A 41 -1.75 11.61 -10.20
CA ALA A 41 -1.52 12.90 -9.56
C ALA A 41 -2.07 12.94 -8.12
N GLN A 42 -3.30 12.45 -7.91
CA GLN A 42 -3.90 12.34 -6.58
C GLN A 42 -3.12 11.40 -5.65
N ALA A 43 -2.66 10.26 -6.15
CA ALA A 43 -1.84 9.33 -5.40
C ALA A 43 -0.53 9.99 -4.96
N ILE A 44 0.20 10.63 -5.89
CA ILE A 44 1.46 11.36 -5.58
C ILE A 44 1.22 12.43 -4.53
N TYR A 45 0.15 13.23 -4.67
CA TYR A 45 -0.22 14.25 -3.69
C TYR A 45 -0.44 13.64 -2.29
N ASN A 46 -1.23 12.58 -2.19
CA ASN A 46 -1.48 11.89 -0.92
C ASN A 46 -0.20 11.29 -0.31
N VAL A 47 0.70 10.74 -1.12
CA VAL A 47 2.01 10.25 -0.65
C VAL A 47 2.80 11.36 0.02
N LEU A 48 2.90 12.54 -0.62
CA LEU A 48 3.61 13.69 -0.06
C LEU A 48 3.01 14.15 1.27
N LYS A 49 1.67 14.19 1.38
CA LYS A 49 0.98 14.51 2.64
C LYS A 49 1.29 13.53 3.75
N VAL A 50 1.26 12.23 3.47
CA VAL A 50 1.59 11.19 4.48
C VAL A 50 3.04 11.31 4.94
N LEU A 51 3.97 11.56 4.01
CA LEU A 51 5.37 11.81 4.37
C LEU A 51 5.51 13.04 5.28
N ASN A 52 4.73 14.09 5.03
CA ASN A 52 4.64 15.29 5.86
C ASN A 52 3.79 15.13 7.13
N SER A 53 3.35 13.89 7.46
CA SER A 53 2.52 13.59 8.63
C SER A 53 1.13 14.26 8.62
N GLU A 54 0.63 14.64 7.45
CA GLU A 54 -0.71 15.18 7.26
C GLU A 54 -1.74 14.06 7.09
N THR A 55 -2.99 14.30 7.51
CA THR A 55 -4.04 13.27 7.57
C THR A 55 -5.23 13.50 6.62
N ASP A 56 -5.36 14.70 6.09
CA ASP A 56 -6.41 15.14 5.18
C ASP A 56 -6.04 14.78 3.73
N LEU A 57 -6.40 13.56 3.34
CA LEU A 57 -6.10 13.01 2.02
C LEU A 57 -7.27 13.20 1.05
N ILE A 58 -6.96 13.29 -0.25
CA ILE A 58 -7.97 13.18 -1.29
C ILE A 58 -8.55 11.76 -1.22
N SER A 59 -9.86 11.67 -0.99
CA SER A 59 -10.59 10.40 -0.97
C SER A 59 -10.98 10.00 -2.39
N GLU A 60 -10.69 8.75 -2.75
CA GLU A 60 -11.30 8.13 -3.92
C GLU A 60 -12.57 7.39 -3.52
N ASP A 61 -13.55 7.37 -4.43
CA ASP A 61 -14.78 6.59 -4.26
C ASP A 61 -14.45 5.13 -3.91
N GLU A 62 -15.20 4.61 -2.94
CA GLU A 62 -15.05 3.23 -2.52
C GLU A 62 -15.36 2.27 -3.67
N ARG A 63 -14.34 1.53 -4.11
CA ARG A 63 -14.54 0.39 -5.00
C ARG A 63 -14.92 -0.83 -4.16
N LYS A 64 -16.13 -1.34 -4.37
CA LYS A 64 -16.51 -2.66 -3.84
C LYS A 64 -15.71 -3.73 -4.57
N SER A 65 -14.84 -4.42 -3.85
CA SER A 65 -14.22 -5.65 -4.34
C SER A 65 -15.29 -6.72 -4.49
N ASP A 66 -15.21 -7.52 -5.55
CA ASP A 66 -16.03 -8.73 -5.69
C ASP A 66 -15.68 -9.70 -4.54
N GLU A 67 -16.70 -10.22 -3.87
CA GLU A 67 -16.57 -11.11 -2.72
C GLU A 67 -15.72 -12.35 -3.05
N LYS A 68 -15.85 -12.89 -4.27
CA LYS A 68 -15.03 -14.02 -4.73
C LYS A 68 -13.55 -13.67 -4.85
N ILE A 69 -13.25 -12.44 -5.27
CA ILE A 69 -11.85 -11.96 -5.36
C ILE A 69 -11.28 -11.81 -3.95
N PHE A 70 -12.06 -11.28 -3.02
CA PHE A 70 -11.65 -11.15 -1.63
C PHE A 70 -11.35 -12.52 -0.99
N GLU A 71 -12.29 -13.47 -1.09
CA GLU A 71 -12.12 -14.83 -0.57
C GLU A 71 -10.90 -15.52 -1.18
N TYR A 72 -10.76 -15.46 -2.51
CA TYR A 72 -9.60 -16.04 -3.19
C TYR A 72 -8.28 -15.44 -2.68
N THR A 73 -8.24 -14.12 -2.50
CA THR A 73 -7.03 -13.42 -2.05
C THR A 73 -6.65 -13.84 -0.63
N GLN A 74 -7.61 -13.86 0.30
CA GLN A 74 -7.37 -14.16 1.72
C GLN A 74 -7.11 -15.65 1.96
N GLU A 75 -7.96 -16.50 1.43
CA GLU A 75 -7.96 -17.92 1.78
C GLU A 75 -6.93 -18.72 1.00
N ARG A 76 -6.50 -18.22 -0.17
CA ARG A 76 -5.59 -18.94 -1.06
C ARG A 76 -4.32 -18.18 -1.36
N LEU A 77 -4.42 -17.00 -1.99
CA LEU A 77 -3.24 -16.32 -2.55
C LEU A 77 -2.22 -15.95 -1.47
N ILE A 78 -2.65 -15.26 -0.41
CA ILE A 78 -1.76 -14.83 0.69
C ILE A 78 -1.10 -16.05 1.36
N LYS A 79 -1.87 -17.11 1.64
CA LYS A 79 -1.33 -18.35 2.24
C LYS A 79 -0.30 -19.01 1.33
N GLN A 80 -0.56 -19.09 0.02
CA GLN A 80 0.38 -19.66 -0.94
C GLN A 80 1.68 -18.85 -1.03
N ILE A 81 1.60 -17.52 -1.06
CA ILE A 81 2.78 -16.65 -1.08
C ILE A 81 3.62 -16.87 0.20
N LYS A 82 3.00 -16.85 1.38
CA LYS A 82 3.70 -17.10 2.65
C LYS A 82 4.39 -18.46 2.67
N ASN A 83 3.67 -19.52 2.27
CA ASN A 83 4.24 -20.87 2.23
C ASN A 83 5.45 -20.95 1.30
N ASN A 84 5.37 -20.34 0.12
CA ASN A 84 6.47 -20.32 -0.84
C ASN A 84 7.69 -19.54 -0.32
N LEU A 85 7.46 -18.43 0.37
CA LEU A 85 8.52 -17.56 0.89
C LEU A 85 9.10 -18.02 2.23
N SER A 86 8.42 -18.89 2.98
CA SER A 86 8.86 -19.42 4.28
C SER A 86 10.24 -20.11 4.27
N LYS A 87 10.66 -20.60 3.09
CA LYS A 87 12.00 -21.18 2.90
C LYS A 87 13.12 -20.16 3.01
N TYR A 88 12.82 -18.89 2.77
CA TYR A 88 13.79 -17.80 2.71
C TYR A 88 13.64 -16.81 3.88
N TRP A 89 12.48 -16.82 4.55
CA TRP A 89 12.11 -15.88 5.60
C TRP A 89 11.44 -16.61 6.76
N ASN A 90 11.94 -16.40 7.97
CA ASN A 90 11.46 -17.05 9.20
C ASN A 90 10.35 -16.28 9.94
N CYS A 91 9.75 -15.27 9.30
CA CYS A 91 8.84 -14.32 9.93
C CYS A 91 7.39 -14.39 9.40
N PHE A 92 7.02 -15.48 8.71
CA PHE A 92 5.71 -15.64 8.06
C PHE A 92 4.71 -16.52 8.79
#